data_AF-A0A7F8RSN5-F1
#
_entry.id   AF-A0A7F8RSN5-F1
#
_cell.length_a   1.000
_cell.length_b   1.000
_cell.length_c   1.000
_cell.angle_alpha   90.00
_cell.angle_beta   90.00
_cell.angle_gamma   90.00
#
_symmetry.space_group_name_H-M   'P 1'
#
loop_
_entity.id
_entity.type
_entity.pdbx_description
1 polymer ?
#
loop_
_entity_poly.entity_id
_entity_poly.type
_entity_poly.pdbx_seq_one_letter_code
_entity_poly.pdbx_strand_id
1 'polypeptide(L)'
;MSRVSVPCHVKGTVALQLQEIVFKNYYTAFLSIRVRQHSSTHTPGKWVTCLRDYCLMPDPHSEEGAQEYVSLFKHQMLCDMARVLELRLILRQPSPLWVSFTVEELQIYQQGPKSPSMTFPKWLSHPVPCEQPAPLIEGLPDPSRVSSEVQQMWALTEMIRASHTSTRIGRFDVDGCYDLNLLSYT
;
A
#
# COMPACT_ATOMS: atom_id res chain seq x y z
N MET A 1 -1.45 21.34 -20.11
CA MET A 1 -1.22 20.85 -18.74
C MET A 1 -2.43 20.03 -18.32
N SER A 2 -2.37 18.70 -18.46
CA SER A 2 -3.44 17.83 -17.99
C SER A 2 -3.41 17.80 -16.46
N ARG A 3 -4.48 18.29 -15.83
CA ARG A 3 -4.62 18.30 -14.38
C ARG A 3 -5.50 17.11 -14.00
N VAL A 4 -4.90 16.07 -13.46
CA VAL A 4 -5.65 14.99 -12.83
C VAL A 4 -5.84 15.38 -11.37
N SER A 5 -6.95 16.05 -11.10
CA SER A 5 -7.40 16.21 -9.71
C SER A 5 -8.06 14.89 -9.34
N VAL A 6 -7.44 14.12 -8.47
CA VAL A 6 -8.06 12.92 -7.91
C VAL A 6 -8.84 13.39 -6.69
N PRO A 7 -10.18 13.51 -6.77
CA PRO A 7 -10.95 13.74 -5.56
C PRO A 7 -10.87 12.46 -4.74
N CYS A 8 -10.04 12.45 -3.71
CA CYS A 8 -10.12 11.45 -2.66
C CYS A 8 -11.42 11.70 -1.87
N HIS A 9 -12.57 11.34 -2.46
CA HIS A 9 -13.84 11.23 -1.77
C HIS A 9 -13.82 9.95 -0.93
N VAL A 10 -13.12 10.01 0.20
CA VAL A 10 -13.48 9.16 1.32
C VAL A 10 -14.80 9.71 1.84
N LYS A 11 -15.89 8.92 1.71
CA LYS A 11 -17.15 9.19 2.42
C LYS A 11 -16.84 9.13 3.92
N GLY A 12 -16.37 10.24 4.48
CA GLY A 12 -15.88 10.34 5.84
C GLY A 12 -14.79 11.39 5.93
N THR A 13 -15.07 12.45 6.69
CA THR A 13 -14.22 13.61 7.00
C THR A 13 -12.96 13.22 7.82
N VAL A 14 -12.21 12.21 7.40
CA VAL A 14 -11.04 11.70 8.11
C VAL A 14 -9.81 12.06 7.31
N ALA A 15 -8.92 12.81 7.93
CA ALA A 15 -7.69 13.25 7.30
C ALA A 15 -6.75 12.04 7.11
N LEU A 16 -6.23 11.85 5.90
CA LEU A 16 -5.46 10.67 5.53
C LEU A 16 -4.00 10.78 5.97
N GLN A 17 -3.44 9.69 6.45
CA GLN A 17 -1.99 9.56 6.69
C GLN A 17 -1.38 8.78 5.52
N LEU A 18 -0.95 9.50 4.49
CA LEU A 18 -0.46 8.89 3.26
C LEU A 18 0.94 8.31 3.46
N GLN A 19 1.09 7.03 3.12
CA GLN A 19 2.34 6.27 3.24
C GLN A 19 2.99 6.05 1.89
N GLU A 20 2.19 5.66 0.89
CA GLU A 20 2.67 5.27 -0.42
C GLU A 20 1.62 5.57 -1.49
N ILE A 21 2.08 5.96 -2.68
CA ILE A 21 1.26 6.11 -3.88
C ILE A 21 1.88 5.20 -4.95
N VAL A 22 1.09 4.27 -5.46
CA VAL A 22 1.50 3.36 -6.54
C VAL A 22 0.64 3.66 -7.75
N PHE A 23 1.23 3.70 -8.93
CA PHE A 23 0.50 3.85 -10.18
C PHE A 23 1.32 3.28 -11.33
N LYS A 24 0.66 3.00 -12.43
CA LYS A 24 1.31 2.70 -13.71
C LYS A 24 1.44 3.99 -14.52
N ASN A 25 2.64 4.32 -14.97
CA ASN A 25 2.83 5.46 -15.85
C ASN A 25 2.14 5.18 -17.20
N TYR A 26 1.57 6.22 -17.82
CA TYR A 26 1.09 6.17 -19.19
C TYR A 26 1.59 7.42 -19.92
N TYR A 27 2.83 7.34 -20.43
CA TYR A 27 3.51 8.40 -21.19
C TYR A 27 3.57 9.76 -20.48
N THR A 28 3.55 9.81 -19.14
CA THR A 28 3.83 11.06 -18.40
C THR A 28 5.33 11.17 -18.15
N ALA A 29 5.94 12.29 -18.55
CA ALA A 29 7.39 12.50 -18.33
C ALA A 29 7.71 13.04 -16.94
N PHE A 30 6.91 13.99 -16.44
CA PHE A 30 7.12 14.60 -15.13
C PHE A 30 5.85 14.62 -14.29
N LEU A 31 5.99 14.31 -13.01
CA LEU A 31 4.92 14.34 -12.01
C LEU A 31 5.26 15.34 -10.90
N SER A 32 4.32 16.24 -10.63
CA SER A 32 4.32 17.03 -9.39
C SER A 32 3.10 16.68 -8.55
N ILE A 33 3.28 16.58 -7.24
CA ILE A 33 2.21 16.27 -6.29
C ILE A 33 2.00 17.46 -5.36
N ARG A 34 0.74 17.86 -5.24
CA ARG A 34 0.30 18.86 -4.27
C ARG A 34 -0.74 18.28 -3.33
N VAL A 35 -0.67 18.68 -2.08
CA VAL A 35 -1.63 18.28 -1.05
C VAL A 35 -2.31 19.50 -0.45
N ARG A 36 -3.55 19.31 -0.02
CA ARG A 36 -4.24 20.24 0.86
C ARG A 36 -4.46 19.54 2.20
N GLN A 37 -3.93 20.13 3.26
CA GLN A 37 -4.03 19.57 4.60
C GLN A 37 -5.15 20.24 5.40
N HIS A 38 -5.65 19.54 6.42
CA HIS A 38 -6.60 20.10 7.37
C HIS A 38 -5.93 21.18 8.22
N SER A 39 -6.23 22.46 7.95
CA SER A 39 -5.89 23.55 8.86
C SER A 39 -6.85 23.53 10.06
N SER A 40 -6.35 23.71 11.29
CA SER A 40 -7.24 23.83 12.46
C SER A 40 -8.01 25.15 12.49
N THR A 41 -7.57 26.14 11.72
CA THR A 41 -8.25 27.42 11.54
C THR A 41 -9.28 27.30 10.42
N HIS A 42 -10.44 27.96 10.58
CA HIS A 42 -11.61 27.95 9.69
C HIS A 42 -11.37 28.45 8.24
N THR A 43 -10.10 28.60 7.85
CA THR A 43 -9.62 28.96 6.52
C THR A 43 -9.39 27.69 5.69
N PRO A 44 -9.86 27.65 4.42
CA PRO A 44 -9.55 26.53 3.54
C PRO A 44 -8.03 26.33 3.43
N GLY A 45 -7.56 25.10 3.66
CA GLY A 45 -6.14 24.78 3.68
C GLY A 45 -5.43 25.20 2.38
N LYS A 46 -4.20 25.70 2.50
CA LYS A 46 -3.38 26.08 1.34
C LYS A 46 -2.86 24.84 0.64
N TRP A 47 -2.80 24.89 -0.70
CA TRP A 47 -2.13 23.85 -1.50
C TRP A 47 -0.62 23.90 -1.32
N VAL A 48 -0.04 22.86 -0.73
CA VAL A 48 1.40 22.69 -0.53
C VAL A 48 1.94 21.74 -1.61
N THR A 49 3.14 21.99 -2.12
CA THR A 49 3.81 21.09 -3.08
C THR A 49 4.66 20.10 -2.27
N CYS A 50 4.33 18.81 -2.35
CA CYS A 50 5.03 17.76 -1.61
C CYS A 50 5.99 16.98 -2.51
N LEU A 51 5.77 16.98 -3.82
CA LEU A 51 6.72 16.44 -4.79
C LEU A 51 6.74 17.38 -6.00
N ARG A 52 7.93 17.71 -6.49
CA ARG A 52 8.09 18.63 -7.64
C ARG A 52 8.90 17.95 -8.72
N ASP A 53 8.33 17.95 -9.93
CA ASP A 53 8.99 17.58 -11.17
C ASP A 53 9.74 16.23 -11.10
N TYR A 54 9.11 15.25 -10.44
CA TYR A 54 9.62 13.88 -10.39
C TYR A 54 9.66 13.30 -11.80
N CYS A 55 10.86 12.88 -12.22
CA CYS A 55 11.12 12.37 -13.55
C CYS A 55 10.65 10.91 -13.64
N LEU A 56 9.64 10.68 -14.48
CA LEU A 56 9.09 9.35 -14.78
C LEU A 56 9.64 8.79 -16.10
N MET A 57 10.06 9.66 -17.02
CA MET A 57 10.70 9.27 -18.28
C MET A 57 12.03 10.02 -18.40
N PRO A 58 13.19 9.33 -18.43
CA PRO A 58 14.50 9.97 -18.54
C PRO A 58 14.64 10.82 -19.80
N ASP A 59 14.14 10.31 -20.93
CA ASP A 59 13.94 11.08 -22.16
C ASP A 59 12.43 11.17 -22.47
N PRO A 60 11.81 12.36 -22.37
CA PRO A 60 10.40 12.57 -22.69
C PRO A 60 10.01 12.19 -24.12
N HIS A 61 10.96 12.09 -25.05
CA HIS A 61 10.69 11.74 -26.45
C HIS A 61 10.79 10.22 -26.72
N SER A 62 11.26 9.45 -25.75
CA SER A 62 11.37 7.98 -25.84
C SER A 62 10.22 7.27 -25.13
N GLU A 63 10.09 5.96 -25.27
CA GLU A 63 9.12 5.15 -24.52
C GLU A 63 9.67 4.65 -23.16
N GLU A 64 10.92 4.95 -22.83
CA GLU A 64 11.56 4.49 -21.60
C GLU A 64 10.85 5.07 -20.36
N GLY A 65 10.41 4.18 -19.46
CA GLY A 65 9.63 4.54 -18.27
C GLY A 65 8.15 4.89 -18.53
N ALA A 66 7.70 4.91 -19.79
CA ALA A 66 6.35 5.37 -20.16
C ALA A 66 5.21 4.45 -19.69
N GLN A 67 5.50 3.17 -19.43
CA GLN A 67 4.53 2.13 -19.04
C GLN A 67 4.94 1.41 -17.74
N GLU A 68 5.85 1.99 -16.95
CA GLU A 68 6.40 1.38 -15.75
C GLU A 68 5.51 1.59 -14.52
N TYR A 69 5.49 0.62 -13.60
CA TYR A 69 4.89 0.80 -12.29
C TYR A 69 5.82 1.59 -11.37
N VAL A 70 5.31 2.68 -10.82
CA VAL A 70 6.06 3.59 -9.96
C VAL A 70 5.44 3.62 -8.58
N SER A 71 6.30 3.48 -7.57
CA SER A 71 5.93 3.55 -6.15
C SER A 71 6.60 4.74 -5.50
N LEU A 72 5.79 5.68 -5.00
CA LEU A 72 6.23 6.90 -4.33
C LEU A 72 5.95 6.81 -2.85
N PHE A 73 7.01 6.83 -2.06
CA PHE A 73 6.95 6.67 -0.61
C PHE A 73 6.93 8.02 0.12
N LYS A 74 6.36 8.04 1.32
CA LYS A 74 6.31 9.21 2.20
C LYS A 74 7.67 9.91 2.37
N HIS A 75 8.76 9.16 2.47
CA HIS A 75 10.10 9.73 2.71
C HIS A 75 10.65 10.53 1.51
N GLN A 76 10.09 10.36 0.31
CA GLN A 76 10.45 11.14 -0.88
C GLN A 76 9.72 12.49 -0.94
N MET A 77 8.77 12.73 -0.03
CA MET A 77 7.94 13.94 -0.02
C MET A 77 8.61 15.07 0.78
N LEU A 78 8.46 16.30 0.28
CA LEU A 78 9.03 17.53 0.85
C LEU A 78 8.26 18.06 2.06
N CYS A 79 7.06 17.55 2.35
CA CYS A 79 6.26 17.96 3.50
C CYS A 79 5.66 16.75 4.20
N ASP A 80 5.20 16.94 5.43
CA ASP A 80 4.53 15.87 6.16
C ASP A 80 3.24 15.47 5.43
N MET A 81 3.07 14.17 5.21
CA MET A 81 1.92 13.59 4.56
C MET A 81 0.85 13.15 5.57
N ALA A 82 0.89 13.73 6.78
CA ALA A 82 -0.16 13.59 7.76
C ALA A 82 -1.35 14.51 7.45
N ARG A 83 -2.55 14.03 7.72
CA ARG A 83 -3.80 14.78 7.66
C ARG A 83 -4.09 15.40 6.28
N VAL A 84 -3.78 14.66 5.22
CA VAL A 84 -4.09 15.05 3.84
C VAL A 84 -5.59 14.95 3.62
N LEU A 85 -6.20 16.04 3.14
CA LEU A 85 -7.61 16.10 2.76
C LEU A 85 -7.81 15.94 1.26
N GLU A 86 -6.95 16.58 0.47
CA GLU A 86 -6.98 16.49 -0.98
C GLU A 86 -5.58 16.26 -1.54
N LEU A 87 -5.51 15.43 -2.58
CA LEU A 87 -4.31 15.14 -3.35
C LEU A 87 -4.50 15.62 -4.79
N ARG A 88 -3.48 16.23 -5.37
CA ARG A 88 -3.48 16.66 -6.77
C ARG A 88 -2.22 16.17 -7.46
N LEU A 89 -2.40 15.39 -8.51
CA LEU A 89 -1.34 14.95 -9.41
C LEU A 89 -1.30 15.90 -10.62
N ILE A 90 -0.15 16.53 -10.84
CA ILE A 90 0.07 17.45 -11.96
C ILE A 90 1.01 16.73 -12.93
N LEU A 91 0.44 16.30 -14.05
CA LEU A 91 1.12 15.53 -15.07
C LEU A 91 1.65 16.47 -16.14
N ARG A 92 2.91 16.29 -16.54
CA ARG A 92 3.52 17.04 -17.65
C ARG A 92 4.20 16.09 -18.61
N GLN A 93 3.99 16.36 -19.89
CA GLN A 93 4.64 15.69 -20.99
C GLN A 93 5.06 16.77 -21.99
N PRO A 94 6.36 17.13 -22.06
CA PRO A 94 6.84 18.16 -22.98
C PRO A 94 6.97 17.67 -24.43
N SER A 95 7.05 16.36 -24.66
CA SER A 95 7.15 15.81 -26.01
C SER A 95 5.80 15.91 -26.73
N PRO A 96 5.79 16.39 -27.99
CA PRO A 96 4.57 16.45 -28.80
C PRO A 96 4.15 15.08 -29.34
N LEU A 97 5.01 14.06 -29.23
CA LEU A 97 4.72 12.70 -29.72
C LEU A 97 3.57 12.05 -28.95
N TRP A 98 3.40 12.41 -27.68
CA TRP A 98 2.43 11.80 -26.77
C TRP A 98 1.22 12.71 -26.58
N VAL A 99 0.22 12.54 -27.45
CA VAL A 99 -1.03 13.31 -27.42
C VAL A 99 -1.86 12.98 -26.17
N SER A 100 -1.82 11.71 -25.74
CA SER A 100 -2.49 11.20 -24.56
C SER A 100 -1.46 10.76 -23.54
N PHE A 101 -1.51 11.35 -22.35
CA PHE A 101 -0.68 10.95 -21.23
C PHE A 101 -1.47 11.04 -19.93
N THR A 102 -1.27 10.06 -19.05
CA THR A 102 -1.93 9.97 -17.75
C THR A 102 -1.11 9.10 -16.79
N VAL A 103 -1.70 8.79 -15.65
CA VAL A 103 -1.34 7.64 -14.82
C VAL A 103 -2.53 6.69 -14.78
N GLU A 104 -2.26 5.39 -14.79
CA GLU A 104 -3.24 4.31 -14.70
C GLU A 104 -3.08 3.58 -13.36
N GLU A 105 -4.08 2.78 -12.97
CA GLU A 105 -4.00 1.90 -11.80
C GLU A 105 -3.54 2.58 -10.51
N LEU A 106 -4.00 3.82 -10.29
CA LEU A 106 -3.61 4.61 -9.12
C LEU A 106 -4.14 3.99 -7.83
N GLN A 107 -3.22 3.69 -6.92
CA GLN A 107 -3.46 3.15 -5.60
C GLN A 107 -2.78 4.06 -4.57
N ILE A 108 -3.51 4.39 -3.50
CA ILE A 108 -3.01 5.25 -2.41
C ILE A 108 -3.11 4.45 -1.13
N TYR A 109 -1.96 4.14 -0.54
CA TYR A 109 -1.88 3.42 0.72
C TYR A 109 -1.69 4.37 1.88
N GLN A 110 -2.45 4.10 2.94
CA GLN A 110 -2.38 4.84 4.18
C GLN A 110 -1.54 4.05 5.18
N GLN A 111 -0.83 4.76 6.05
CA GLN A 111 -0.21 4.13 7.19
C GLN A 111 -1.35 3.62 8.07
N GLY A 112 -1.50 2.28 8.15
CA GLY A 112 -2.42 1.67 9.11
C GLY A 112 -2.13 2.19 10.52
N PRO A 113 -3.09 2.09 11.47
CA PRO A 113 -2.77 2.35 12.87
C PRO A 113 -1.50 1.58 13.19
N LYS A 114 -0.48 2.27 13.73
CA LYS A 114 0.76 1.62 14.20
C LYS A 114 0.29 0.38 14.92
N SER A 115 0.63 -0.81 14.40
CA SER A 115 0.37 -2.04 15.13
C SER A 115 0.91 -1.77 16.53
N PRO A 116 0.12 -1.98 17.61
CA PRO A 116 0.66 -1.85 18.95
C PRO A 116 1.93 -2.67 18.92
N SER A 117 3.07 -2.05 19.24
CA SER A 117 4.38 -2.68 19.04
C SER A 117 4.24 -4.11 19.47
N MET A 118 4.32 -5.07 18.54
CA MET A 118 4.33 -6.45 18.94
C MET A 118 5.65 -6.59 19.66
N THR A 119 5.61 -6.37 20.98
CA THR A 119 6.61 -6.84 21.90
C THR A 119 6.54 -8.34 21.74
N PHE A 120 7.32 -8.85 20.80
CA PHE A 120 7.56 -10.26 20.67
C PHE A 120 7.98 -10.73 22.06
N PRO A 121 7.23 -11.65 22.69
CA PRO A 121 7.66 -12.23 23.94
C PRO A 121 9.10 -12.71 23.78
N LYS A 122 9.97 -12.41 24.76
CA LYS A 122 11.42 -12.70 24.68
C LYS A 122 11.75 -14.17 24.35
N TRP A 123 10.82 -15.10 24.61
CA TRP A 123 10.94 -16.51 24.26
C TRP A 123 10.92 -16.79 22.75
N LEU A 124 10.34 -15.92 21.92
CA LEU A 124 10.40 -16.03 20.45
C LEU A 124 11.70 -15.47 19.86
N SER A 125 12.44 -14.65 20.62
CA SER A 125 13.69 -14.05 20.16
C SER A 125 14.88 -15.02 20.24
N HIS A 126 14.68 -16.18 20.86
CA HIS A 126 15.69 -17.22 21.02
C HIS A 126 15.14 -18.50 20.39
N PRO A 127 15.51 -18.83 19.13
CA PRO A 127 15.36 -20.21 18.68
C PRO A 127 16.15 -21.07 19.65
N VAL A 128 15.45 -21.96 20.37
CA VAL A 128 16.09 -22.96 21.22
C VAL A 128 17.11 -23.69 20.34
N PRO A 129 18.41 -23.72 20.70
CA PRO A 129 19.38 -24.51 19.95
C PRO A 129 18.87 -25.94 19.86
N CYS A 130 18.71 -26.44 18.64
CA CYS A 130 18.36 -27.82 18.39
C CYS A 130 19.52 -28.68 18.90
N GLU A 131 19.40 -29.23 20.11
CA GLU A 131 20.29 -30.29 20.56
C GLU A 131 20.05 -31.49 19.65
N GLN A 132 21.07 -31.83 18.86
CA GLN A 132 21.10 -33.07 18.11
C GLN A 132 21.10 -34.28 19.08
N PRO A 133 20.43 -35.38 18.72
CA PRO A 133 20.10 -36.45 19.65
C PRO A 133 21.32 -37.34 19.93
N ALA A 134 21.64 -37.55 21.22
CA ALA A 134 22.34 -38.76 21.63
C ALA A 134 21.32 -39.91 21.71
N PRO A 135 21.66 -41.12 21.23
CA PRO A 135 20.69 -42.19 21.10
C PRO A 135 20.45 -42.83 22.47
N LEU A 136 19.19 -43.16 22.77
CA LEU A 136 18.71 -44.45 23.29
C LEU A 136 17.25 -44.30 23.73
N ILE A 137 16.52 -45.39 23.58
CA ILE A 137 15.07 -45.51 23.39
C ILE A 137 14.28 -45.26 24.69
N GLU A 138 13.00 -44.89 24.52
CA GLU A 138 11.85 -45.15 25.40
C GLU A 138 11.31 -43.97 26.24
N GLY A 139 10.17 -43.44 25.81
CA GLY A 139 9.36 -42.50 26.59
C GLY A 139 8.59 -41.55 25.69
N LEU A 140 7.26 -41.72 25.63
CA LEU A 140 6.33 -40.81 24.97
C LEU A 140 6.71 -39.34 25.30
N PRO A 141 6.68 -38.41 24.33
CA PRO A 141 7.05 -37.02 24.60
C PRO A 141 6.24 -36.47 25.78
N ASP A 142 6.93 -35.77 26.70
CA ASP A 142 6.33 -35.25 27.92
C ASP A 142 5.03 -34.49 27.59
N PRO A 143 3.86 -34.96 28.05
CA PRO A 143 2.58 -34.39 27.69
C PRO A 143 2.45 -32.93 28.14
N SER A 144 3.21 -32.51 29.16
CA SER A 144 3.25 -31.11 29.59
C SER A 144 4.03 -30.23 28.62
N ARG A 145 5.13 -30.73 28.03
CA ARG A 145 5.88 -30.02 26.99
C ARG A 145 5.09 -29.92 25.69
N VAL A 146 4.52 -31.04 25.24
CA VAL A 146 3.70 -31.07 24.02
C VAL A 146 2.48 -30.16 24.19
N SER A 147 1.80 -30.21 25.34
CA SER A 147 0.65 -29.32 25.60
C SER A 147 1.07 -27.85 25.70
N SER A 148 2.24 -27.54 26.27
CA SER A 148 2.73 -26.15 26.33
C SER A 148 3.05 -25.60 24.93
N GLU A 149 3.70 -26.37 24.07
CA GLU A 149 4.00 -25.98 22.68
C GLU A 149 2.71 -25.78 21.87
N VAL A 150 1.74 -26.69 22.03
CA VAL A 150 0.43 -26.57 21.38
C VAL A 150 -0.34 -25.37 21.92
N GLN A 151 -0.34 -25.13 23.23
CA GLN A 151 -0.98 -23.95 23.84
C GLN A 151 -0.32 -22.65 23.38
N GLN A 152 1.01 -22.62 23.22
CA GLN A 152 1.73 -21.48 22.66
C GLN A 152 1.33 -21.23 21.21
N MET A 153 1.20 -22.29 20.41
CA MET A 153 0.73 -22.19 19.03
C MET A 153 -0.72 -21.69 18.93
N TRP A 154 -1.60 -22.15 19.81
CA TRP A 154 -2.96 -21.64 19.92
C TRP A 154 -2.99 -20.17 20.34
N ALA A 155 -2.17 -19.78 21.31
CA ALA A 155 -2.05 -18.38 21.73
C ALA A 155 -1.60 -17.47 20.59
N LEU A 156 -0.63 -17.91 19.77
CA LEU A 156 -0.21 -17.19 18.55
C LEU A 156 -1.35 -17.04 17.56
N THR A 157 -2.10 -18.12 17.29
CA THR A 157 -3.24 -18.11 16.36
C THR A 157 -4.31 -17.11 16.82
N GLU A 158 -4.60 -17.05 18.12
CA GLU A 158 -5.57 -16.09 18.64
C GLU A 158 -5.06 -14.66 18.65
N MET A 159 -3.78 -14.43 18.92
CA MET A 159 -3.19 -13.09 18.78
C MET A 159 -3.24 -12.61 17.33
N ILE A 160 -2.92 -13.48 16.36
CA ILE A 160 -3.03 -13.17 14.92
C ILE A 160 -4.50 -12.87 14.59
N ARG A 161 -5.43 -13.74 14.98
CA ARG A 161 -6.87 -13.55 14.73
C ARG A 161 -7.42 -12.26 15.33
N ALA A 162 -7.03 -11.93 16.57
CA ALA A 162 -7.45 -10.70 17.24
C ALA A 162 -6.84 -9.43 16.61
N SER A 163 -5.65 -9.55 16.02
CA SER A 163 -4.97 -8.43 15.34
C SER A 163 -5.46 -8.19 13.90
N HIS A 164 -6.08 -9.19 13.26
CA HIS A 164 -6.70 -9.02 11.95
C HIS A 164 -8.05 -8.32 12.07
N THR A 165 -8.09 -7.01 11.79
CA THR A 165 -9.32 -6.36 11.34
C THR A 165 -9.68 -6.93 9.96
N SER A 166 -10.74 -7.76 9.94
CA SER A 166 -11.44 -8.35 8.79
C SER A 166 -11.02 -7.81 7.41
N THR A 167 -9.97 -8.41 6.83
CA THR A 167 -9.82 -8.46 5.37
C THR A 167 -9.90 -9.93 5.04
N ARG A 168 -11.08 -10.36 4.57
CA ARG A 168 -11.41 -11.77 4.34
C ARG A 168 -10.40 -12.35 3.36
N ILE A 169 -9.70 -13.39 3.78
CA ILE A 169 -8.96 -14.26 2.87
C ILE A 169 -10.01 -14.88 1.93
N GLY A 170 -9.89 -14.56 0.64
CA GLY A 170 -10.92 -14.81 -0.35
C GLY A 170 -11.26 -16.29 -0.46
N ARG A 171 -12.52 -16.63 -0.18
CA ARG A 171 -13.18 -17.67 -0.95
C ARG A 171 -13.62 -16.99 -2.24
N PHE A 172 -13.00 -17.37 -3.34
CA PHE A 172 -13.49 -17.01 -4.67
C PHE A 172 -14.73 -17.88 -4.92
N ASP A 173 -15.92 -17.38 -4.58
CA ASP A 173 -17.13 -17.85 -5.25
C ASP A 173 -17.10 -17.18 -6.62
N VAL A 174 -16.72 -17.95 -7.64
CA VAL A 174 -16.86 -17.55 -9.03
C VAL A 174 -18.34 -17.74 -9.35
N ASP A 175 -19.15 -16.70 -9.19
CA ASP A 175 -20.49 -16.68 -9.77
C ASP A 175 -20.31 -16.87 -11.29
N GLY A 176 -20.66 -18.07 -11.76
CA GLY A 176 -20.46 -18.53 -13.13
C GLY A 176 -21.34 -17.83 -14.17
N CYS A 177 -21.26 -16.51 -14.27
CA CYS A 177 -21.88 -15.73 -15.32
C CYS A 177 -20.79 -14.95 -16.05
N TYR A 178 -20.24 -15.56 -17.10
CA TYR A 178 -19.57 -14.81 -18.15
C TYR A 178 -20.66 -14.25 -19.07
N ASP A 179 -20.88 -12.94 -19.05
CA ASP A 179 -21.65 -12.28 -20.11
C ASP A 179 -20.67 -11.89 -21.23
N LEU A 180 -20.53 -12.80 -22.19
CA LEU A 180 -19.83 -12.57 -23.45
C LEU A 180 -20.69 -11.61 -24.28
N ASN A 181 -20.47 -10.30 -24.10
CA ASN A 181 -21.00 -9.32 -25.03
C ASN A 181 -20.25 -9.43 -26.37
N LEU A 182 -20.72 -10.34 -27.23
CA LEU A 182 -20.44 -10.30 -28.67
C LEU A 182 -21.02 -9.00 -29.22
N LEU A 183 -20.18 -7.99 -29.36
CA LEU A 183 -20.49 -6.85 -30.23
C LEU A 183 -20.49 -7.38 -31.67
N SER A 184 -21.68 -7.69 -32.17
CA SER A 184 -21.93 -7.95 -33.59
C SER A 184 -21.66 -6.67 -34.37
N TYR A 185 -20.68 -6.74 -35.29
CA TYR A 185 -20.53 -5.80 -36.38
C TYR A 185 -21.68 -6.00 -37.37
N THR A 186 -22.53 -4.98 -37.54
CA THR A 186 -23.14 -4.58 -38.82
C THR A 186 -23.42 -3.09 -38.79
#